data_AF-A0A938IDP6-F1
#
_entry.id   AF-A0A938IDP6-F1
#
_cell.length_a   1.000
_cell.length_b   1.000
_cell.length_c   1.000
_cell.angle_alpha   90.00
_cell.angle_beta   90.00
_cell.angle_gamma   90.00
#
_symmetry.space_group_name_H-M   'P 1'
#
loop_
_entity.id
_entity.type
_entity.pdbx_description
1 polymer ?
#
loop_
_entity_poly.entity_id
_entity_poly.type
_entity_poly.pdbx_seq_one_letter_code
_entity_poly.pdbx_strand_id
1 'polypeptide(L)' 'MPEYQAKEYVIRPVEGDSQIELIIYGTNGLRWEFGIPYSKTTGRYSFEEVHVIAMDFGQELADKLTDEIDKLVEKLVAQ' A
#
# COMPACT_ATOMS: atom_id res chain seq x y z
N MET A 1 6.97 4.90 19.02
CA MET A 1 6.77 6.14 18.24
C MET A 1 7.26 5.84 16.84
N PRO A 2 6.53 6.22 15.79
CA PRO A 2 6.97 5.97 14.42
C PRO A 2 8.27 6.72 14.14
N GLU A 3 9.16 6.11 13.37
CA GLU A 3 10.44 6.70 12.95
C GLU A 3 10.23 7.84 11.95
N TYR A 4 9.16 7.76 11.15
CA TYR A 4 8.80 8.72 10.13
C TYR A 4 7.34 9.16 10.24
N GLN A 5 7.04 10.35 9.72
CA GLN A 5 5.67 10.85 9.62
C GLN A 5 5.27 10.94 8.15
N ALA A 6 4.22 10.22 7.78
CA ALA A 6 3.63 10.33 6.44
C ALA A 6 2.91 11.66 6.29
N LYS A 7 3.25 12.39 5.23
CA LYS A 7 2.58 13.63 4.83
C LYS A 7 1.42 13.34 3.89
N GLU A 8 1.66 12.48 2.90
CA GLU A 8 0.71 12.11 1.86
C GLU A 8 1.07 10.70 1.35
N TYR A 9 0.10 9.98 0.80
CA TYR A 9 0.32 8.67 0.19
C TYR A 9 -0.57 8.51 -1.05
N VAL A 10 -0.16 7.62 -1.95
CA VAL A 10 -0.87 7.28 -3.19
C VAL A 10 -0.97 5.77 -3.28
N ILE A 11 -2.16 5.24 -3.55
CA ILE A 11 -2.40 3.83 -3.87
C ILE A 11 -3.05 3.78 -5.24
N ARG A 12 -2.46 3.03 -6.18
CA ARG A 12 -3.03 2.87 -7.52
C ARG A 12 -2.68 1.52 -8.15
N PRO A 13 -3.57 0.94 -8.98
CA PRO A 13 -3.19 -0.20 -9.81
C PRO A 13 -2.17 0.24 -10.86
N VAL A 14 -1.23 -0.66 -11.18
CA VAL A 14 -0.32 -0.49 -12.31
C VAL A 14 -1.03 -0.97 -13.58
N GLU A 15 -1.23 -0.06 -14.54
CA GLU A 15 -1.90 -0.39 -15.81
C GLU A 15 -1.15 -1.48 -16.57
N GLY A 16 -1.89 -2.49 -17.03
CA GLY A 16 -1.33 -3.64 -17.75
C GLY A 16 -0.68 -4.70 -16.85
N ASP A 17 -0.50 -4.43 -15.56
CA ASP A 17 0.19 -5.34 -14.63
C ASP A 17 -0.77 -5.89 -13.55
N SER A 18 -0.32 -6.87 -12.76
CA SER A 18 -1.05 -7.43 -11.62
C SER A 18 -0.43 -6.97 -10.31
N GLN A 19 -0.16 -5.66 -10.25
CA GLN A 19 0.50 -5.01 -9.13
C GLN A 19 -0.26 -3.73 -8.74
N ILE A 20 -0.26 -3.43 -7.46
CA ILE A 20 -0.68 -2.16 -6.89
C ILE A 20 0.59 -1.43 -6.44
N GLU A 21 0.70 -0.17 -6.84
CA GLU A 21 1.76 0.74 -6.41
C GLU A 21 1.26 1.53 -5.20
N LEU A 22 2.02 1.46 -4.11
CA LEU A 22 1.86 2.31 -2.93
C LEU A 22 3.06 3.25 -2.84
N ILE A 23 2.81 4.55 -2.79
CA ILE A 23 3.82 5.57 -2.57
C ILE A 23 3.50 6.28 -1.27
N ILE A 24 4.47 6.40 -0.37
CA ILE A 24 4.39 7.22 0.85
C ILE A 24 5.38 8.36 0.72
N TYR A 25 4.91 9.59 0.96
CA TYR A 25 5.74 10.79 1.01
C TYR A 25 5.85 11.24 2.46
N GLY A 26 7.08 11.31 2.97
CA GLY A 26 7.35 11.73 4.35
C GLY A 26 7.43 13.24 4.49
N THR A 27 7.18 13.72 5.71
CA THR A 27 7.42 15.13 6.06
C THR A 27 8.91 15.51 6.00
N ASN A 28 9.80 14.53 6.06
CA ASN A 28 11.25 14.67 5.89
C ASN A 28 11.71 14.82 4.44
N GLY A 29 10.79 14.82 3.47
CA GLY A 29 11.09 14.92 2.04
C GLY A 29 11.54 13.60 1.39
N LEU A 30 11.55 12.50 2.13
CA LEU A 30 11.79 11.17 1.57
C LEU A 30 10.51 10.58 0.95
N ARG A 31 10.71 9.64 0.03
CA ARG A 31 9.65 8.88 -0.65
C ARG A 31 9.95 7.40 -0.50
N TRP A 32 8.92 6.62 -0.19
CA TRP A 32 8.96 5.17 -0.16
C TRP A 32 7.97 4.63 -1.19
N GLU A 33 8.37 3.58 -1.89
CA GLU A 33 7.60 2.97 -2.98
C GLU A 33 7.54 1.48 -2.75
N PHE A 34 6.32 0.94 -2.77
CA PHE A 34 6.04 -0.47 -2.53
C PHE A 34 5.23 -1.03 -3.68
N GLY A 35 5.61 -2.23 -4.13
CA GLY A 35 4.90 -2.97 -5.16
C GLY A 35 4.17 -4.14 -4.53
N ILE A 36 2.83 -4.10 -4.56
CA ILE A 36 1.98 -5.11 -3.95
C ILE A 36 1.41 -6.00 -5.05
N PRO A 37 1.96 -7.20 -5.29
CA PRO A 37 1.41 -8.12 -6.27
C PRO A 37 0.04 -8.63 -5.81
N TYR A 38 -0.91 -8.70 -6.75
CA TYR A 38 -2.22 -9.28 -6.52
C TYR A 38 -2.63 -10.22 -7.65
N SER A 39 -3.49 -11.18 -7.33
CA SER A 39 -4.06 -12.10 -8.30
C SER A 39 -5.35 -11.53 -8.86
N LYS A 40 -5.36 -11.19 -10.16
CA LYS A 40 -6.57 -10.74 -10.88
C LYS A 40 -7.71 -11.77 -10.84
N THR A 41 -7.39 -13.05 -10.74
CA THR A 41 -8.39 -14.13 -10.77
C THR A 41 -9.01 -14.40 -9.40
N THR A 42 -8.25 -14.24 -8.31
CA THR A 42 -8.70 -14.63 -6.97
C THR A 42 -8.88 -13.46 -6.00
N GLY A 43 -8.38 -12.27 -6.36
CA GLY A 43 -8.37 -11.10 -5.49
C GLY A 43 -7.49 -11.23 -4.26
N ARG A 44 -6.59 -12.22 -4.22
CA ARG A 44 -5.59 -12.34 -3.15
C ARG A 44 -4.38 -11.48 -3.49
N TYR A 45 -3.87 -10.75 -2.51
CA TYR A 45 -2.63 -9.98 -2.63
C TYR A 45 -1.66 -10.35 -1.51
N SER A 46 -0.37 -10.08 -1.73
CA SER A 46 0.68 -10.22 -0.72
C SER A 46 1.29 -8.86 -0.46
N PHE A 47 1.10 -8.33 0.75
CA PHE A 47 1.69 -7.06 1.18
C PHE A 47 2.73 -7.33 2.27
N GLU A 48 3.91 -7.79 1.86
CA GLU A 48 4.96 -8.24 2.78
C GLU A 48 5.57 -7.06 3.56
N GLU A 49 5.70 -5.89 2.93
CA GLU A 49 6.26 -4.68 3.54
C GLU A 49 5.32 -3.96 4.54
N VAL A 50 4.10 -4.44 4.75
CA VAL A 50 3.16 -3.81 5.70
C VAL A 50 3.74 -3.71 7.12
N HIS A 51 4.52 -4.70 7.54
CA HIS A 51 5.20 -4.71 8.84
C HIS A 51 6.26 -3.61 8.96
N VAL A 52 6.95 -3.30 7.86
CA VAL A 52 7.93 -2.21 7.80
C VAL A 52 7.20 -0.88 7.94
N ILE A 53 6.07 -0.71 7.25
CA ILE A 53 5.26 0.52 7.37
C ILE A 53 4.71 0.69 8.80
N ALA A 54 4.28 -0.40 9.44
CA ALA A 54 3.81 -0.34 10.83
C ALA A 54 4.92 0.09 11.80
N MET A 55 6.16 -0.34 11.56
CA MET A 55 7.33 0.04 12.34
C MET A 55 7.74 1.50 12.09
N ASP A 56 7.84 1.88 10.81
CA ASP A 56 8.35 3.17 10.35
C ASP A 56 7.34 4.31 10.54
N PHE A 57 6.08 4.10 10.16
CA PHE A 57 5.04 5.13 10.13
C PHE A 57 3.95 4.93 11.18
N GLY A 58 3.94 3.77 11.84
CA GLY A 58 3.01 3.41 12.88
C GLY A 58 1.88 2.49 12.40
N GLN A 59 1.37 1.71 13.34
CA GLN A 59 0.33 0.71 13.11
C GLN A 59 -0.94 1.30 12.49
N GLU A 60 -1.38 2.49 12.93
CA GLU A 60 -2.57 3.15 12.38
C GLU A 60 -2.48 3.41 10.88
N LEU A 61 -1.32 3.83 10.37
CA LEU A 61 -1.16 4.04 8.94
C LEU A 61 -1.15 2.70 8.19
N ALA A 62 -0.44 1.70 8.72
CA ALA A 62 -0.39 0.37 8.12
C ALA A 62 -1.78 -0.24 7.97
N ASP A 63 -2.59 -0.26 9.03
CA ASP A 63 -3.96 -0.79 8.99
C ASP A 63 -4.84 -0.04 7.98
N LYS A 64 -4.71 1.29 7.93
CA LYS A 64 -5.45 2.11 6.96
C LYS A 64 -5.07 1.75 5.52
N LEU A 65 -3.78 1.60 5.23
CA LEU A 65 -3.31 1.26 3.89
C LEU A 65 -3.77 -0.14 3.48
N THR A 66 -3.73 -1.11 4.40
CA THR A 66 -4.26 -2.46 4.17
C THR A 66 -5.75 -2.42 3.80
N ASP A 67 -6.58 -1.70 4.55
CA ASP A 67 -8.01 -1.57 4.24
C ASP A 67 -8.27 -0.90 2.87
N GLU A 68 -7.50 0.12 2.50
CA GLU A 68 -7.64 0.75 1.17
C GLU A 68 -7.16 -0.17 0.03
N ILE A 69 -6.12 -0.98 0.26
CA ILE A 69 -5.63 -1.98 -0.70
C ILE A 69 -6.65 -3.10 -0.88
N ASP A 70 -7.24 -3.62 0.21
CA ASP A 70 -8.32 -4.63 0.14
C ASP A 70 -9.47 -4.13 -0.73
N LYS A 71 -9.99 -2.92 -0.43
CA LYS A 71 -11.07 -2.30 -1.22
C LYS A 71 -10.70 -2.09 -2.68
N LEU A 72 -9.44 -1.75 -2.96
CA LEU A 72 -8.96 -1.58 -4.32
C LEU A 72 -8.91 -2.93 -5.05
N VAL A 73 -8.34 -3.96 -4.45
CA VAL A 73 -8.27 -5.30 -5.04
C VAL A 73 -9.66 -5.88 -5.29
N GLU A 74 -10.59 -5.72 -4.35
CA GLU A 74 -11.99 -6.13 -4.52
C GLU A 74 -12.63 -5.47 -5.75
N LYS A 75 -12.43 -4.16 -5.93
CA LYS A 75 -12.92 -3.42 -7.10
C LYS A 75 -12.24 -3.86 -8.40
N LEU A 76 -10.96 -4.23 -8.37
CA LEU A 76 -10.23 -4.67 -9.56
C LEU A 76 -10.66 -6.06 -10.03
N VAL A 77 -11.08 -6.93 -9.11
CA VAL A 77 -11.50 -8.30 -9.41
C VAL A 77 -12.99 -8.36 -9.78
N ALA A 78 -13.79 -7.39 -9.34
CA ALA A 78 -15.20 -7.27 -9.70
C ALA A 78 -15.45 -6.68 -11.12
N GLN A 79 -14.39 -6.25 -11.82
CA GLN A 79 -14.43 -5.72 -13.19
C GLN A 79 -14.19 -6.81 -14.23
#